data_AF-A0A2D4VL79-F1
#
_entry.id   AF-A0A2D4VL79-F1
#
_cell.length_a   1.000
_cell.length_b   1.000
_cell.length_c   1.000
_cell.angle_alpha   90.00
_cell.angle_beta   90.00
_cell.angle_gamma   90.00
#
_symmetry.space_group_name_H-M   'P 1'
#
loop_
_entity.id
_entity.type
_entity.pdbx_description
1 polymer ?
#
loop_
_entity_poly.entity_id
_entity_poly.type
_entity_poly.pdbx_seq_one_letter_code
_entity_poly.pdbx_strand_id
1 'polypeptide(L)'
;MFHKLENLTAIFAVIAVLGISMTFGGPARADDEKHVYPVAGALNTPAAKEKLDGSVSFYFGNTKHPAVKTNFGETVTNKKTNGFAKSDHEACMHVMLSALIALQEEAKAQGANAVINIHSYFKRNDVSYDDKFECYSGFLMSGVALKGDIVKLAR
;
A
#
# COMPACT_ATOMS: atom_id res chain seq x y z
N MET A 1 -13.35 7.74 73.88
CA MET A 1 -12.88 6.68 72.96
C MET A 1 -13.79 6.56 71.73
N PHE A 2 -14.24 7.68 71.13
CA PHE A 2 -15.19 7.66 69.99
C PHE A 2 -14.76 8.53 68.79
N HIS A 3 -13.72 9.37 68.90
CA HIS A 3 -13.28 10.28 67.81
C HIS A 3 -12.28 9.68 66.80
N LYS A 4 -11.90 8.40 66.92
CA LYS A 4 -10.89 7.78 66.03
C LYS A 4 -11.49 6.91 64.91
N LEU A 5 -12.81 6.73 64.90
CA LEU A 5 -13.51 5.83 63.97
C LEU A 5 -14.05 6.54 62.71
N GLU A 6 -14.17 7.87 62.72
CA GLU A 6 -14.74 8.66 61.61
C GLU A 6 -13.76 8.87 60.45
N ASN A 7 -12.44 8.81 60.71
CA ASN A 7 -11.43 8.97 59.66
C ASN A 7 -11.10 7.66 58.92
N LEU A 8 -11.52 6.51 59.44
CA LEU A 8 -11.26 5.22 58.81
C LEU A 8 -12.27 4.93 57.69
N THR A 9 -13.52 5.36 57.84
CA THR A 9 -14.58 5.23 56.82
C THR A 9 -14.33 6.12 55.60
N ALA A 10 -13.72 7.30 55.79
CA ALA A 10 -13.32 8.18 54.68
C ALA A 10 -12.19 7.59 53.82
N ILE A 11 -11.28 6.80 54.40
CA ILE A 11 -10.16 6.18 53.67
C ILE A 11 -10.65 5.03 52.78
N PHE A 12 -11.65 4.26 53.22
CA PHE A 12 -12.25 3.21 52.38
C PHE A 12 -13.09 3.76 51.21
N ALA A 13 -13.68 4.95 51.34
CA ALA A 13 -14.44 5.58 50.26
C ALA A 13 -13.53 6.12 49.13
N VAL A 14 -12.30 6.56 49.43
CA VAL A 14 -11.36 7.06 48.42
C VAL A 14 -10.76 5.92 47.58
N ILE A 15 -10.61 4.73 48.15
CA ILE A 15 -10.09 3.55 47.43
C ILE A 15 -11.13 3.00 46.42
N ALA A 16 -12.43 3.20 46.67
CA ALA A 16 -13.49 2.76 45.77
C ALA A 16 -13.65 3.62 44.50
N VAL A 17 -13.12 4.87 44.49
CA VAL A 17 -13.23 5.79 43.35
C VAL A 17 -12.02 5.70 42.39
N LEU A 18 -10.89 5.12 42.84
CA LEU A 18 -9.70 4.90 41.99
C LEU A 18 -9.78 3.61 41.14
N GLY A 19 -10.83 2.79 41.31
CA GLY A 19 -10.97 1.47 40.70
C GLY A 19 -11.62 1.43 39.31
N ILE A 20 -12.04 2.55 38.72
CA ILE A 20 -12.63 2.57 37.38
C ILE A 20 -11.59 3.02 36.36
N SER A 21 -10.53 2.20 36.23
CA SER A 21 -9.65 2.24 35.07
C SER A 21 -10.14 1.21 34.05
N MET A 22 -11.37 1.38 33.54
CA MET A 22 -11.88 0.55 32.44
C MET A 22 -11.20 0.97 31.14
N THR A 23 -10.05 0.36 30.91
CA THR A 23 -9.57 -0.19 29.64
C THR A 23 -10.53 -0.01 28.44
N PHE A 24 -10.51 1.16 27.80
CA PHE A 24 -10.92 1.27 26.39
C PHE A 24 -9.73 0.91 25.50
N GLY A 25 -9.24 -0.32 25.64
CA GLY A 25 -8.36 -0.95 24.67
C GLY A 25 -9.21 -1.61 23.60
N GLY A 26 -9.74 -0.83 22.65
CA GLY A 26 -10.35 -1.43 21.46
C GLY A 26 -9.33 -2.32 20.73
N PRO A 27 -9.75 -3.33 19.96
CA PRO A 27 -8.82 -4.15 19.19
C PRO A 27 -7.95 -3.26 18.30
N ALA A 28 -6.66 -3.20 18.60
CA ALA A 28 -5.67 -2.63 17.70
C ALA A 28 -5.58 -3.54 16.47
N ARG A 29 -6.30 -3.19 15.40
CA ARG A 29 -6.14 -3.85 14.10
C ARG A 29 -4.82 -3.37 13.52
N ALA A 30 -3.77 -4.13 13.83
CA ALA A 30 -2.40 -3.83 13.42
C ALA A 30 -2.00 -4.52 12.11
N ASP A 31 -2.91 -5.31 11.50
CA ASP A 31 -2.64 -6.00 10.25
C ASP A 31 -3.29 -5.26 9.07
N ASP A 32 -2.59 -5.25 7.95
CA ASP A 32 -3.07 -4.65 6.72
C ASP A 32 -4.02 -5.63 6.02
N GLU A 33 -5.22 -5.18 5.67
CA GLU A 33 -6.14 -5.96 4.86
C GLU A 33 -5.63 -6.04 3.42
N LYS A 34 -5.53 -7.27 2.91
CA LYS A 34 -5.15 -7.52 1.52
C LYS A 34 -6.36 -7.33 0.60
N HIS A 35 -6.22 -6.43 -0.37
CA HIS A 35 -7.15 -6.26 -1.47
C HIS A 35 -6.49 -6.64 -2.79
N VAL A 36 -7.27 -7.21 -3.70
CA VAL A 36 -6.83 -7.50 -5.08
C VAL A 36 -7.76 -6.78 -6.03
N TYR A 37 -7.21 -5.84 -6.80
CA TYR A 37 -7.97 -5.00 -7.72
C TYR A 37 -7.45 -5.09 -9.16
N PRO A 38 -8.30 -4.82 -10.17
CA PRO A 38 -7.86 -4.72 -11.56
C PRO A 38 -6.92 -3.52 -11.76
N VAL A 39 -5.82 -3.73 -12.48
CA VAL A 39 -4.85 -2.67 -12.86
C VAL A 39 -5.54 -1.57 -13.68
N ALA A 40 -6.52 -1.95 -14.50
CA ALA A 40 -7.33 -1.04 -15.30
C ALA A 40 -8.01 0.05 -14.45
N GLY A 41 -8.35 -0.23 -13.18
CA GLY A 41 -8.94 0.74 -12.27
C GLY A 41 -8.01 1.93 -11.98
N ALA A 42 -6.70 1.68 -11.88
CA ALA A 42 -5.70 2.72 -11.64
C ALA A 42 -5.31 3.44 -12.95
N LEU A 43 -5.11 2.68 -14.04
CA LEU A 43 -4.67 3.21 -15.34
C LEU A 43 -5.69 4.11 -16.04
N ASN A 44 -6.98 3.89 -15.83
CA ASN A 44 -8.04 4.63 -16.55
C ASN A 44 -8.48 5.93 -15.85
N THR A 45 -7.88 6.28 -14.72
CA THR A 45 -8.20 7.52 -14.00
C THR A 45 -7.71 8.76 -14.76
N PRO A 46 -8.34 9.94 -14.59
CA PRO A 46 -7.84 11.19 -15.15
C PRO A 46 -6.40 11.50 -14.73
N ALA A 47 -6.08 11.26 -13.45
CA ALA A 47 -4.74 11.46 -12.92
C ALA A 47 -3.71 10.54 -13.60
N ALA A 48 -4.06 9.29 -13.90
CA ALA A 48 -3.16 8.39 -14.63
C ALA A 48 -2.87 8.89 -16.04
N LYS A 49 -3.89 9.37 -16.75
CA LYS A 49 -3.72 9.94 -18.10
C LYS A 49 -2.88 11.21 -18.12
N GLU A 50 -2.85 11.96 -17.02
CA GLU A 50 -2.01 13.15 -16.87
C GLU A 50 -0.55 12.81 -16.50
N LYS A 51 -0.35 11.85 -15.59
CA LYS A 51 0.97 11.54 -15.00
C LYS A 51 1.75 10.46 -15.75
N LEU A 52 1.06 9.54 -16.43
CA LEU A 52 1.68 8.53 -17.28
C LEU A 52 1.73 9.07 -18.70
N ASP A 53 2.94 9.36 -19.18
CA ASP A 53 3.15 10.13 -20.42
C ASP A 53 3.15 9.27 -21.70
N GLY A 54 2.93 7.96 -21.55
CA GLY A 54 2.90 7.00 -22.64
C GLY A 54 4.27 6.65 -23.23
N SER A 55 5.37 7.21 -22.69
CA SER A 55 6.73 6.87 -23.15
C SER A 55 7.20 5.51 -22.65
N VAL A 56 6.59 5.00 -21.58
CA VAL A 56 6.88 3.70 -20.97
C VAL A 56 5.63 2.83 -21.01
N SER A 57 5.77 1.62 -21.58
CA SER A 57 4.70 0.62 -21.60
C SER A 57 4.81 -0.31 -20.38
N PHE A 58 3.68 -0.66 -19.77
CA PHE A 58 3.62 -1.56 -18.62
C PHE A 58 3.01 -2.90 -19.02
N TYR A 59 3.73 -3.99 -18.80
CA TYR A 59 3.25 -5.34 -19.08
C TYR A 59 3.24 -6.17 -17.79
N PHE A 60 2.04 -6.56 -17.36
CA PHE A 60 1.81 -7.30 -16.14
C PHE A 60 1.87 -8.81 -16.38
N GLY A 61 2.44 -9.54 -15.41
CA GLY A 61 2.60 -10.98 -15.46
C GLY A 61 3.20 -11.44 -16.79
N ASN A 62 2.48 -12.34 -17.46
CA ASN A 62 2.89 -12.94 -18.74
C ASN A 62 2.24 -12.28 -19.96
N THR A 63 1.74 -11.04 -19.82
CA THR A 63 1.13 -10.30 -20.92
C THR A 63 2.10 -10.17 -22.09
N LYS A 64 1.63 -10.46 -23.31
CA LYS A 64 2.45 -10.37 -24.52
C LYS A 64 3.00 -8.96 -24.72
N HIS A 65 4.28 -8.88 -25.05
CA HIS A 65 4.98 -7.66 -25.40
C HIS A 65 5.92 -7.89 -26.60
N PRO A 66 6.36 -6.82 -27.29
CA PRO A 66 7.40 -6.93 -28.32
C PRO A 66 8.71 -7.54 -27.79
N ALA A 67 9.60 -7.98 -28.70
CA ALA A 67 10.87 -8.59 -28.32
C ALA A 67 11.76 -7.64 -27.49
N VAL A 68 12.43 -8.16 -26.47
CA VAL A 68 13.38 -7.42 -25.65
C VAL A 68 14.68 -7.19 -26.42
N LYS A 69 15.07 -5.93 -26.60
CA LYS A 69 16.37 -5.53 -27.18
C LYS A 69 17.45 -5.39 -26.12
N THR A 70 17.09 -4.86 -24.96
CA THR A 70 18.01 -4.65 -23.83
C THR A 70 17.24 -4.87 -22.55
N ASN A 71 17.80 -5.65 -21.63
CA ASN A 71 17.30 -5.79 -20.28
C ASN A 71 18.26 -5.06 -19.34
N PHE A 72 17.74 -4.12 -18.55
CA PHE A 72 18.53 -3.35 -17.59
C PHE A 72 18.47 -3.94 -16.17
N GLY A 73 17.61 -4.92 -15.94
CA GLY A 73 17.47 -5.65 -14.68
C GLY A 73 16.14 -5.42 -13.99
N GLU A 74 16.00 -6.08 -12.85
CA GLU A 74 14.83 -6.01 -11.99
C GLU A 74 14.76 -4.67 -11.25
N THR A 75 13.55 -4.15 -11.06
CA THR A 75 13.22 -3.05 -10.17
C THR A 75 12.15 -3.47 -9.16
N VAL A 76 12.17 -2.85 -7.98
CA VAL A 76 11.11 -2.96 -6.98
C VAL A 76 10.65 -1.56 -6.58
N THR A 77 9.35 -1.34 -6.63
CA THR A 77 8.70 -0.17 -6.04
C THR A 77 7.91 -0.57 -4.81
N ASN A 78 7.91 0.28 -3.78
CA ASN A 78 7.08 0.12 -2.59
C ASN A 78 6.55 1.50 -2.21
N LYS A 79 5.31 1.78 -2.60
CA LYS A 79 4.66 3.07 -2.36
C LYS A 79 3.63 2.92 -1.28
N LYS A 80 3.47 3.99 -0.51
CA LYS A 80 2.47 4.11 0.55
C LYS A 80 1.77 5.46 0.45
N THR A 81 0.50 5.50 0.76
CA THR A 81 -0.28 6.74 0.86
C THR A 81 -1.10 6.76 2.15
N ASN A 82 -1.49 7.96 2.59
CA ASN A 82 -2.42 8.11 3.69
C ASN A 82 -3.84 7.70 3.22
N GLY A 83 -4.39 6.68 3.87
CA GLY A 83 -5.74 6.17 3.67
C GLY A 83 -6.78 6.76 4.62
N PHE A 84 -6.39 7.64 5.54
CA PHE A 84 -7.29 8.25 6.51
C PHE A 84 -8.42 9.01 5.79
N ALA A 85 -9.65 8.78 6.25
CA ALA A 85 -10.87 9.35 5.69
C ALA A 85 -11.10 9.06 4.18
N LYS A 86 -10.47 8.01 3.63
CA LYS A 86 -10.72 7.49 2.27
C LYS A 86 -11.24 6.06 2.35
N SER A 87 -11.86 5.60 1.25
CA SER A 87 -12.10 4.16 1.09
C SER A 87 -10.80 3.44 0.74
N ASP A 88 -10.67 2.17 1.14
CA ASP A 88 -9.51 1.34 0.78
C ASP A 88 -9.31 1.30 -0.74
N HIS A 89 -10.40 1.15 -1.50
CA HIS A 89 -10.34 1.16 -2.96
C HIS A 89 -9.72 2.45 -3.52
N GLU A 90 -10.18 3.62 -3.05
CA GLU A 90 -9.63 4.91 -3.49
C GLU A 90 -8.16 5.06 -3.14
N ALA A 91 -7.78 4.73 -1.90
CA ALA A 91 -6.39 4.78 -1.45
C ALA A 91 -5.51 3.82 -2.26
N CYS A 92 -6.01 2.61 -2.55
CA CYS A 92 -5.34 1.61 -3.36
C CYS A 92 -5.14 2.04 -4.82
N MET A 93 -6.15 2.65 -5.46
CA MET A 93 -5.99 3.19 -6.82
C MET A 93 -4.94 4.30 -6.86
N HIS A 94 -4.95 5.19 -5.86
CA HIS A 94 -4.00 6.29 -5.76
C HIS A 94 -2.55 5.82 -5.56
N VAL A 95 -2.31 4.87 -4.65
CA VAL A 95 -0.97 4.35 -4.40
C VAL A 95 -0.48 3.46 -5.55
N MET A 96 -1.38 2.73 -6.24
CA MET A 96 -1.05 1.99 -7.45
C MET A 96 -0.55 2.91 -8.57
N LEU A 97 -1.23 4.04 -8.81
CA LEU A 97 -0.75 5.05 -9.76
C LEU A 97 0.63 5.58 -9.36
N SER A 98 0.86 5.83 -8.07
CA SER A 98 2.17 6.26 -7.57
C SER A 98 3.28 5.23 -7.82
N ALA A 99 2.97 3.93 -7.76
CA ALA A 99 3.90 2.86 -8.09
C ALA A 99 4.23 2.84 -9.59
N LEU A 100 3.22 2.99 -10.45
CA LEU A 100 3.39 3.08 -11.91
C LEU A 100 4.22 4.30 -12.33
N ILE A 101 4.00 5.45 -11.70
CA ILE A 101 4.79 6.67 -11.95
C ILE A 101 6.27 6.42 -11.61
N ALA A 102 6.56 5.77 -10.48
CA ALA A 102 7.94 5.46 -10.11
C ALA A 102 8.60 4.48 -11.09
N LEU A 103 7.87 3.46 -11.56
CA LEU A 103 8.36 2.56 -12.61
C LEU A 103 8.64 3.31 -13.92
N GLN A 104 7.79 4.26 -14.31
CA GLN A 104 8.02 5.12 -15.48
C GLN A 104 9.29 5.96 -15.32
N GLU A 105 9.46 6.62 -14.18
CA GLU A 105 10.63 7.45 -13.90
C GLU A 105 11.92 6.64 -13.96
N GLU A 106 11.93 5.45 -13.35
CA GLU A 106 13.09 4.56 -13.36
C GLU A 106 13.41 4.02 -14.76
N ALA A 107 12.39 3.59 -15.52
CA ALA A 107 12.59 3.18 -16.90
C ALA A 107 13.18 4.31 -17.75
N LYS A 108 12.67 5.54 -17.60
CA LYS A 108 13.17 6.72 -18.32
C LYS A 108 14.60 7.05 -17.93
N ALA A 109 14.96 6.96 -16.65
CA ALA A 109 16.31 7.20 -16.16
C ALA A 109 17.35 6.25 -16.79
N GLN A 110 16.93 5.03 -17.15
CA GLN A 110 17.77 4.02 -17.79
C GLN A 110 17.71 4.04 -19.33
N GLY A 111 16.92 4.94 -19.93
CA GLY A 111 16.72 4.98 -21.38
C GLY A 111 15.92 3.77 -21.94
N ALA A 112 15.18 3.11 -21.06
CA ALA A 112 14.23 2.04 -21.37
C ALA A 112 12.88 2.63 -21.83
N ASN A 113 12.02 1.78 -22.39
CA ASN A 113 10.69 2.17 -22.87
C ASN A 113 9.58 1.23 -22.41
N ALA A 114 9.90 0.25 -21.56
CA ALA A 114 8.89 -0.59 -20.95
C ALA A 114 9.36 -1.14 -19.60
N VAL A 115 8.39 -1.51 -18.79
CA VAL A 115 8.57 -2.42 -17.66
C VAL A 115 7.73 -3.66 -17.95
N ILE A 116 8.36 -4.82 -17.97
CA ILE A 116 7.71 -6.12 -18.22
C ILE A 116 7.69 -6.96 -16.95
N ASN A 117 6.98 -8.09 -16.99
CA ASN A 117 6.90 -9.03 -15.88
C ASN A 117 6.48 -8.35 -14.57
N ILE A 118 5.57 -7.36 -14.65
CA ILE A 118 5.13 -6.62 -13.47
C ILE A 118 4.23 -7.51 -12.62
N HIS A 119 4.57 -7.67 -11.35
CA HIS A 119 3.81 -8.46 -10.39
C HIS A 119 3.85 -7.81 -9.00
N SER A 120 2.95 -8.24 -8.12
CA SER A 120 2.89 -7.74 -6.74
C SER A 120 4.01 -8.38 -5.92
N TYR A 121 4.67 -7.58 -5.08
CA TYR A 121 5.85 -8.00 -4.30
C TYR A 121 5.73 -7.59 -2.83
N PHE A 122 4.85 -8.23 -2.09
CA PHE A 122 4.62 -7.92 -0.68
C PHE A 122 5.39 -8.85 0.26
N LYS A 123 6.07 -8.29 1.26
CA LYS A 123 6.89 -9.04 2.24
C LYS A 123 7.81 -10.10 1.60
N ARG A 124 8.39 -9.77 0.44
CA ARG A 124 9.27 -10.65 -0.37
C ARG A 124 8.59 -11.87 -1.00
N ASN A 125 7.27 -11.85 -1.13
CA ASN A 125 6.51 -12.85 -1.86
C ASN A 125 6.04 -12.27 -3.18
N ASP A 126 6.36 -12.97 -4.26
CA ASP A 126 5.95 -12.63 -5.61
C ASP A 126 4.55 -13.21 -5.89
N VAL A 127 3.60 -12.36 -6.25
CA VAL A 127 2.27 -12.78 -6.71
C VAL A 127 2.00 -12.15 -8.06
N SER A 128 1.95 -13.00 -9.08
CA SER A 128 1.77 -12.59 -10.46
C SER A 128 0.32 -12.69 -10.90
N TYR A 129 -0.15 -11.62 -11.52
CA TYR A 129 -1.43 -11.53 -12.21
C TYR A 129 -1.19 -10.80 -13.54
N ASP A 130 -1.93 -11.17 -14.58
CA ASP A 130 -1.81 -10.50 -15.88
C ASP A 130 -2.57 -9.16 -15.91
N ASP A 131 -3.53 -8.97 -15.00
CA ASP A 131 -4.46 -7.82 -15.02
C ASP A 131 -4.80 -7.24 -13.64
N LYS A 132 -4.20 -7.74 -12.56
CA LYS A 132 -4.51 -7.34 -11.17
C LYS A 132 -3.25 -6.99 -10.37
N PHE A 133 -3.46 -6.36 -9.22
CA PHE A 133 -2.41 -6.07 -8.25
C PHE A 133 -2.92 -6.24 -6.82
N GLU A 134 -1.99 -6.48 -5.90
CA GLU A 134 -2.26 -6.50 -4.47
C GLU A 134 -2.02 -5.13 -3.85
N CYS A 135 -2.98 -4.71 -3.04
CA CYS A 135 -2.88 -3.56 -2.17
C CYS A 135 -3.09 -4.01 -0.72
N TYR A 136 -2.33 -3.44 0.19
CA TYR A 136 -2.42 -3.73 1.61
C TYR A 136 -2.85 -2.45 2.33
N SER A 137 -4.05 -2.45 2.90
CA SER A 137 -4.65 -1.28 3.54
C SER A 137 -4.77 -1.48 5.05
N GLY A 138 -4.10 -0.63 5.82
CA GLY A 138 -4.20 -0.56 7.27
C GLY A 138 -4.94 0.69 7.73
N PHE A 139 -5.05 0.88 9.05
CA PHE A 139 -5.83 1.98 9.64
C PHE A 139 -5.45 3.40 9.14
N LEU A 140 -4.18 3.64 8.85
CA LEU A 140 -3.69 4.97 8.41
C LEU A 140 -3.12 4.98 7.00
N MET A 141 -2.64 3.83 6.51
CA MET A 141 -1.83 3.77 5.30
C MET A 141 -2.26 2.62 4.41
N SER A 142 -2.28 2.87 3.11
CA SER A 142 -2.41 1.83 2.09
C SER A 142 -1.13 1.76 1.27
N GLY A 143 -0.69 0.55 0.94
CA GLY A 143 0.57 0.29 0.25
C GLY A 143 0.42 -0.65 -0.93
N VAL A 144 1.20 -0.37 -1.98
CA VAL A 144 1.38 -1.24 -3.14
C VAL A 144 2.87 -1.40 -3.36
N ALA A 145 3.30 -2.66 -3.51
CA ALA A 145 4.66 -3.00 -3.88
C ALA A 145 4.64 -3.81 -5.17
N LEU A 146 5.38 -3.36 -6.17
CA LEU A 146 5.50 -4.01 -7.46
C LEU A 146 6.96 -4.38 -7.72
N LYS A 147 7.19 -5.51 -8.36
CA LYS A 147 8.47 -5.86 -8.98
C LYS A 147 8.26 -6.07 -10.48
N GLY A 148 9.26 -5.73 -11.29
CA GLY A 148 9.28 -6.02 -12.72
C GLY A 148 10.66 -5.79 -13.32
N ASP A 149 10.79 -5.97 -14.63
CA ASP A 149 12.05 -5.82 -15.36
C ASP A 149 12.04 -4.54 -16.20
N ILE A 150 13.04 -3.69 -16.02
CA ILE A 150 13.25 -2.49 -16.85
C ILE A 150 13.87 -2.92 -18.17
N VAL A 151 13.17 -2.68 -19.29
CA VAL A 151 13.60 -3.15 -20.60
C VAL A 151 13.42 -2.13 -21.72
N LYS A 152 14.28 -2.25 -22.73
CA LYS A 152 14.06 -1.64 -24.04
C LYS A 152 13.49 -2.68 -24.98
N LEU A 153 12.27 -2.47 -25.44
CA LEU A 153 11.59 -3.32 -26.41
C LEU A 153 11.85 -2.87 -27.84
N ALA A 154 11.74 -3.82 -28.77
CA ALA A 154 11.64 -3.54 -30.18
C ALA A 154 10.36 -2.73 -30.47
N ARG A 155 10.48 -1.72 -31.32
CA ARG A 155 9.33 -1.02 -31.90
C ARG A 155 8.89 -1.76 -33.14
#